data_AF-A0A1Q6EC97-F1
#
_entry.id   AF-A0A1Q6EC97-F1
#
_cell.length_a   1.000
_cell.length_b   1.000
_cell.length_c   1.000
_cell.angle_alpha   90.00
_cell.angle_beta   90.00
_cell.angle_gamma   90.00
#
_symmetry.space_group_name_H-M   'P 1'
#
loop_
_entity.id
_entity.type
_entity.pdbx_description
1 polymer ?
#
loop_
_entity_poly.entity_id
_entity_poly.type
_entity_poly.pdbx_seq_one_letter_code
_entity_poly.pdbx_strand_id
1 'polypeptide(L)'
;MNTDNNPTPPELPAISKKEEEEIMQLAAVGFMPRDIAVAMEWPREKRVAFCLLANTPGSEVALLIAAGKAIGRADPQKKLQEAAKAGNIDAIKALQKLQANNRFNELVNHMDDDEFTD
;
A
#
# COMPACT_ATOMS: atom_id res chain seq x y z
N MET A 1 -20.42 40.16 0.85
CA MET A 1 -20.79 38.74 0.76
C MET A 1 -19.66 38.05 0.01
N ASN A 2 -18.70 37.48 0.73
CA ASN A 2 -17.64 36.69 0.11
C ASN A 2 -18.12 35.23 0.18
N THR A 3 -18.51 34.68 -0.95
CA THR A 3 -18.75 33.24 -1.07
C THR A 3 -17.37 32.59 -1.13
N ASP A 4 -16.97 31.96 -0.03
CA ASP A 4 -15.81 31.09 0.05
C ASP A 4 -15.97 29.93 -0.95
N ASN A 5 -15.56 30.17 -2.20
CA ASN A 5 -15.44 29.16 -3.25
C ASN A 5 -14.20 28.31 -2.98
N ASN A 6 -14.10 27.73 -1.79
CA ASN A 6 -13.16 26.65 -1.58
C ASN A 6 -13.85 25.39 -2.13
N PRO A 7 -13.31 24.71 -3.17
CA PRO A 7 -13.90 23.48 -3.67
C PRO A 7 -13.92 22.48 -2.51
N THR A 8 -15.12 22.21 -2.01
CA THR A 8 -15.35 21.17 -1.00
C THR A 8 -14.76 19.88 -1.56
N PRO A 9 -13.82 19.21 -0.85
CA PRO A 9 -13.32 17.92 -1.30
C PRO A 9 -14.51 17.01 -1.57
N PRO A 10 -14.55 16.30 -2.73
CA PRO A 10 -15.65 15.41 -3.02
C PRO A 10 -15.81 14.42 -1.88
N GLU A 11 -16.96 14.45 -1.21
CA GLU A 11 -17.29 13.50 -0.15
C GLU A 11 -17.21 12.10 -0.76
N LEU A 12 -16.35 11.24 -0.21
CA LEU A 12 -16.43 9.83 -0.51
C LEU A 12 -17.80 9.34 -0.03
N PRO A 13 -18.55 8.59 -0.87
CA PRO A 13 -19.55 7.71 -0.31
C PRO A 13 -18.85 6.79 0.69
N ALA A 14 -19.38 6.73 1.92
CA ALA A 14 -18.79 6.00 3.04
C ALA A 14 -18.30 4.62 2.59
N ILE A 15 -17.00 4.35 2.76
CA ILE A 15 -16.41 3.04 2.49
C ILE A 15 -16.86 2.13 3.63
N SER A 16 -17.54 1.03 3.30
CA SER A 16 -17.92 0.05 4.32
C SER A 16 -16.70 -0.75 4.78
N LYS A 17 -16.73 -1.33 5.99
CA LYS A 17 -15.64 -2.20 6.49
C LYS A 17 -15.30 -3.35 5.53
N LYS A 18 -16.30 -3.87 4.81
CA LYS A 18 -16.08 -4.92 3.80
C LYS A 18 -15.31 -4.38 2.60
N GLU A 19 -15.66 -3.19 2.14
CA GLU A 19 -14.94 -2.52 1.05
C GLU A 19 -13.50 -2.18 1.48
N GLU A 20 -13.28 -1.75 2.73
CA GLU A 20 -11.93 -1.52 3.25
C GLU A 20 -11.05 -2.78 3.19
N GLU A 21 -11.61 -3.93 3.60
CA GLU A 21 -10.92 -5.20 3.56
C GLU A 21 -10.57 -5.61 2.11
N GLU A 22 -11.51 -5.50 1.18
CA GLU A 22 -11.29 -5.82 -0.24
C GLU A 22 -10.24 -4.87 -0.87
N ILE A 23 -10.29 -3.56 -0.55
CA ILE A 23 -9.27 -2.60 -0.98
C ILE A 23 -7.90 -2.99 -0.45
N MET A 24 -7.78 -3.37 0.83
CA MET A 24 -6.51 -3.80 1.40
C MET A 24 -5.98 -5.08 0.74
N GLN A 25 -6.83 -6.06 0.47
CA GLN A 25 -6.43 -7.31 -0.20
C GLN A 25 -5.92 -7.04 -1.62
N LEU A 26 -6.63 -6.19 -2.40
CA LEU A 26 -6.21 -5.82 -3.74
C LEU A 26 -4.92 -4.97 -3.73
N ALA A 27 -4.79 -4.06 -2.76
CA ALA A 27 -3.56 -3.29 -2.58
C ALA A 27 -2.37 -4.18 -2.17
N ALA A 28 -2.60 -5.21 -1.35
CA ALA A 28 -1.58 -6.16 -0.92
C ALA A 28 -0.97 -6.94 -2.08
N VAL A 29 -1.76 -7.27 -3.11
CA VAL A 29 -1.27 -7.92 -4.33
C VAL A 29 -0.72 -6.94 -5.38
N GLY A 30 -0.73 -5.63 -5.08
CA GLY A 30 -0.08 -4.60 -5.89
C GLY A 30 -0.98 -3.86 -6.88
N PHE A 31 -2.31 -3.97 -6.77
CA PHE A 31 -3.21 -3.22 -7.65
C PHE A 31 -3.07 -1.72 -7.41
N MET A 32 -3.13 -0.93 -8.49
CA MET A 32 -3.15 0.52 -8.41
C MET A 32 -4.56 1.01 -8.03
N PRO A 33 -4.72 2.22 -7.47
CA PRO A 33 -6.04 2.72 -7.06
C PRO A 33 -7.11 2.67 -8.16
N ARG A 34 -6.71 2.92 -9.41
CA ARG A 34 -7.60 2.82 -10.58
C ARG A 34 -8.09 1.39 -10.79
N ASP A 35 -7.20 0.41 -10.69
CA ASP A 35 -7.50 -1.00 -10.91
C ASP A 35 -8.35 -1.55 -9.77
N ILE A 36 -8.08 -1.13 -8.53
CA ILE A 36 -8.91 -1.44 -7.36
C ILE A 36 -10.33 -0.95 -7.62
N ALA A 37 -10.52 0.32 -7.99
CA ALA A 37 -11.86 0.87 -8.21
C ALA A 37 -12.58 0.27 -9.43
N VAL A 38 -11.86 -0.33 -10.38
CA VAL A 38 -12.45 -1.13 -11.47
C VAL A 38 -12.85 -2.51 -10.97
N ALA A 39 -12.00 -3.18 -10.18
CA ALA A 39 -12.28 -4.49 -9.59
C ALA A 39 -13.45 -4.47 -8.60
N MET A 40 -13.62 -3.35 -7.89
CA MET A 40 -14.77 -3.09 -7.01
C MET A 40 -16.06 -2.77 -7.78
N GLU A 41 -16.02 -2.75 -9.11
CA GLU A 41 -17.15 -2.42 -10.00
C GLU A 41 -17.81 -1.08 -9.69
N TRP A 42 -17.05 -0.12 -9.14
CA TRP A 42 -17.61 1.15 -8.72
C TRP A 42 -18.01 2.04 -9.90
N PRO A 43 -19.09 2.84 -9.74
CA PRO A 43 -19.50 3.80 -10.74
C PRO A 43 -18.43 4.88 -10.93
N ARG A 44 -18.49 5.57 -12.08
CA ARG A 44 -17.49 6.58 -12.49
C ARG A 44 -17.24 7.62 -11.42
N GLU A 45 -18.28 8.13 -10.76
CA GLU A 45 -18.18 9.17 -9.73
C GLU A 45 -17.39 8.69 -8.51
N LYS A 46 -17.78 7.53 -7.93
CA LYS A 46 -17.05 6.90 -6.80
C LYS A 46 -15.61 6.57 -7.18
N ARG A 47 -15.37 6.08 -8.40
CA ARG A 47 -14.03 5.80 -8.92
C ARG A 47 -13.14 7.05 -8.97
N VAL A 48 -13.67 8.18 -9.45
CA VAL A 48 -12.90 9.43 -9.52
C VAL A 48 -12.59 9.94 -8.11
N ALA A 49 -13.57 9.96 -7.20
CA ALA A 49 -13.36 10.39 -5.81
C ALA A 49 -12.32 9.51 -5.10
N PHE A 50 -12.44 8.18 -5.23
CA PHE A 50 -11.47 7.24 -4.67
C PHE A 50 -10.06 7.45 -5.21
N CYS A 51 -9.90 7.57 -6.54
CA CYS A 51 -8.60 7.80 -7.15
C CYS A 51 -8.00 9.13 -6.73
N LEU A 52 -8.81 10.18 -6.60
CA LEU A 52 -8.36 11.49 -6.15
C LEU A 52 -7.81 11.39 -4.73
N LEU A 53 -8.54 10.75 -3.81
CA LEU A 53 -8.09 10.61 -2.43
C LEU A 53 -6.90 9.66 -2.31
N ALA A 54 -6.85 8.56 -3.05
CA ALA A 54 -5.69 7.69 -3.10
C ALA A 54 -4.40 8.42 -3.51
N ASN A 55 -4.51 9.49 -4.31
CA ASN A 55 -3.38 10.33 -4.72
C ASN A 55 -3.12 11.50 -3.77
N THR A 56 -4.01 11.79 -2.83
CA THR A 56 -3.82 12.82 -1.81
C THR A 56 -3.04 12.24 -0.64
N PRO A 57 -1.78 12.68 -0.39
CA PRO A 57 -0.98 12.18 0.71
C PRO A 57 -1.69 12.38 2.05
N GLY A 58 -1.67 11.35 2.90
CA GLY A 58 -2.30 11.39 4.23
C GLY A 58 -3.83 11.24 4.24
N SER A 59 -4.49 11.10 3.09
CA SER A 59 -5.91 10.76 3.07
C SER A 59 -6.14 9.35 3.64
N GLU A 60 -7.35 9.10 4.14
CA GLU A 60 -7.74 7.77 4.65
C GLU A 60 -7.53 6.67 3.60
N VAL A 61 -7.91 6.93 2.34
CA VAL A 61 -7.73 5.97 1.24
C VAL A 61 -6.25 5.75 0.93
N ALA A 62 -5.43 6.80 0.94
CA ALA A 62 -3.99 6.67 0.69
C ALA A 62 -3.32 5.84 1.80
N LEU A 63 -3.70 6.07 3.06
CA LEU A 63 -3.22 5.30 4.21
C LEU A 63 -3.69 3.84 4.15
N LEU A 64 -4.95 3.61 3.76
CA LEU A 64 -5.51 2.26 3.60
C LEU A 64 -4.76 1.45 2.53
N ILE A 65 -4.50 2.05 1.37
CA ILE A 65 -3.75 1.39 0.29
C ILE A 65 -2.29 1.15 0.72
N ALA A 66 -1.67 2.11 1.42
CA ALA A 66 -0.32 1.95 1.96
C ALA A 66 -0.26 0.79 2.99
N ALA A 67 -1.25 0.69 3.87
CA ALA A 67 -1.37 -0.41 4.83
C ALA A 67 -1.53 -1.77 4.13
N GLY A 68 -2.43 -1.86 3.14
CA GLY A 68 -2.60 -3.07 2.32
C GLY A 68 -1.29 -3.50 1.66
N LYS A 69 -0.57 -2.56 1.02
CA LYS A 69 0.76 -2.83 0.44
C LYS A 69 1.79 -3.31 1.47
N ALA A 70 1.80 -2.71 2.66
CA ALA A 70 2.70 -3.13 3.73
C ALA A 70 2.41 -4.56 4.21
N ILE A 71 1.13 -4.91 4.36
CA ILE A 71 0.68 -6.27 4.70
C ILE A 71 1.11 -7.26 3.61
N GLY A 72 0.83 -6.94 2.35
CA GLY A 72 1.22 -7.78 1.20
C GLY A 72 2.71 -8.03 1.10
N ARG A 73 3.54 -7.09 1.57
CA ARG A 73 5.00 -7.28 1.68
C ARG A 73 5.38 -8.10 2.90
N ALA A 74 4.74 -7.88 4.05
CA ALA A 74 5.11 -8.50 5.32
C ALA A 74 4.67 -9.96 5.42
N ASP A 75 3.47 -10.31 4.94
CA ASP A 75 2.88 -11.63 5.12
C ASP A 75 3.67 -12.77 4.46
N PRO A 76 4.19 -12.64 3.22
CA PRO A 76 5.09 -13.62 2.65
C PRO A 76 6.33 -13.85 3.52
N GLN A 77 6.89 -12.79 4.11
CA GLN A 77 8.07 -12.91 4.98
C GLN A 77 7.74 -13.65 6.27
N LYS A 78 6.60 -13.34 6.90
CA LYS A 78 6.13 -14.04 8.10
C LYS A 78 5.91 -15.52 7.83
N LYS A 79 5.23 -15.86 6.74
CA LYS A 79 5.00 -17.26 6.33
C LYS A 79 6.30 -18.01 6.08
N LEU A 80 7.25 -17.36 5.40
CA LEU A 80 8.58 -17.93 5.17
C LEU A 80 9.32 -18.14 6.51
N GLN A 81 9.25 -17.19 7.45
CA GLN A 81 9.84 -17.31 8.79
C GLN A 81 9.25 -18.48 9.59
N GLU A 82 7.94 -18.66 9.55
CA GLU A 82 7.27 -19.80 10.20
C GLU A 82 7.70 -21.13 9.59
N ALA A 83 7.72 -21.23 8.26
CA ALA A 83 8.16 -22.44 7.56
C ALA A 83 9.63 -22.75 7.83
N ALA A 84 10.50 -21.73 7.89
CA ALA A 84 11.91 -21.90 8.23
C ALA A 84 12.11 -22.40 9.68
N LYS A 85 11.33 -21.88 10.64
CA LYS A 85 11.33 -22.39 12.02
C LYS A 85 10.90 -23.85 12.11
N ALA A 86 10.01 -24.29 11.22
CA ALA A 86 9.60 -25.69 11.09
C ALA A 86 10.63 -26.57 10.36
N GLY A 87 11.79 -26.04 9.97
CA GLY A 87 12.87 -26.79 9.33
C GLY A 87 12.75 -26.90 7.80
N ASN A 88 11.90 -26.12 7.15
CA ASN A 88 11.81 -26.10 5.69
C ASN A 88 13.04 -25.40 5.07
N ILE A 89 13.92 -26.19 4.45
CA ILE A 89 15.19 -25.73 3.86
C ILE A 89 14.97 -24.72 2.73
N ASP A 90 13.92 -24.89 1.91
CA ASP A 90 13.63 -23.97 0.82
C ASP A 90 13.15 -22.61 1.34
N ALA A 91 12.35 -22.62 2.42
CA ALA A 91 11.96 -21.39 3.10
C ALA A 91 13.17 -20.67 3.73
N ILE A 92 14.11 -21.41 4.34
CA ILE A 92 15.36 -20.84 4.88
C ILE A 92 16.16 -20.13 3.77
N LYS A 93 16.36 -20.79 2.62
CA LYS A 93 17.08 -20.19 1.48
C LYS A 93 16.38 -18.95 0.95
N ALA A 94 15.05 -19.01 0.80
CA ALA A 94 14.25 -17.88 0.35
C ALA A 94 14.34 -16.69 1.32
N LEU A 95 14.29 -16.93 2.63
CA LEU A 95 14.47 -15.89 3.65
C LEU A 95 15.86 -15.26 3.61
N GLN A 96 16.92 -16.06 3.50
CA GLN A 96 18.28 -15.54 3.44
C GLN A 96 18.45 -14.59 2.25
N LYS A 97 17.94 -14.98 1.08
CA LYS A 97 17.95 -14.14 -0.12
C LYS A 97 17.17 -12.84 0.10
N LEU A 98 15.99 -12.93 0.71
CA LEU A 98 15.16 -11.76 0.96
C LEU A 98 15.82 -10.79 1.96
N GLN A 99 16.38 -11.30 3.05
CA GLN A 99 17.09 -10.50 4.05
C GLN A 99 18.33 -9.82 3.45
N ALA A 100 19.09 -10.53 2.61
CA ALA A 100 20.23 -9.96 1.90
C ALA A 100 19.80 -8.79 0.99
N ASN A 101 18.71 -8.97 0.23
CA ASN A 101 18.16 -7.91 -0.63
C ASN A 101 17.67 -6.70 0.18
N ASN A 102 16.96 -6.92 1.29
CA ASN A 102 16.48 -5.84 2.14
C ASN A 102 17.66 -5.03 2.72
N ARG A 103 18.69 -5.72 3.22
CA ARG A 103 19.91 -5.08 3.73
C ARG A 103 20.66 -4.31 2.65
N PHE A 104 20.72 -4.84 1.42
CA PHE A 104 21.33 -4.13 0.30
C PHE A 104 20.57 -2.84 -0.01
N ASN A 105 19.24 -2.88 -0.06
CA ASN A 105 18.43 -1.69 -0.31
C ASN A 105 18.58 -0.63 0.79
N GLU A 106 18.67 -1.04 2.06
CA GLU A 106 18.97 -0.12 3.17
C GLU A 106 20.32 0.56 2.98
N LEU A 107 21.36 -0.19 2.62
CA LEU A 107 22.69 0.37 2.36
C LEU A 107 22.69 1.37 1.20
N VAL A 108 21.98 1.08 0.10
CA VAL A 108 21.85 2.01 -1.03
C VAL A 108 21.13 3.27 -0.61
N ASN A 109 20.00 3.17 0.09
CA ASN A 109 19.26 4.34 0.55
C ASN A 109 20.10 5.21 1.50
N HIS A 110 20.88 4.60 2.40
CA HIS A 110 21.79 5.35 3.27
C HIS A 110 22.91 6.05 2.50
N MET A 111 23.40 5.46 1.41
CA MET A 111 24.39 6.11 0.55
C MET A 111 23.82 7.30 -0.23
N ASP A 112 22.56 7.23 -0.66
CA ASP A 112 21.87 8.35 -1.33
C ASP A 112 21.49 9.49 -0.37
N ASP A 113 21.14 9.16 0.89
CA ASP A 113 20.75 10.15 1.92
C ASP A 113 21.93 11.01 2.42
N ASP A 114 23.16 10.47 2.38
CA ASP A 114 24.38 11.16 2.81
C ASP A 114 24.95 12.13 1.72
N GLU A 115 24.33 12.20 0.53
CA GLU A 115 24.82 13.00 -0.61
C GLU A 115 24.16 14.40 -0.76
N PHE A 116 23.21 14.77 0.12
CA PHE A 116 22.49 16.06 0.07
C PHE A 116 22.53 16.88 1.38
N THR A 117 23.45 16.55 2.29
CA THR A 117 23.75 17.34 3.50
C THR A 117 25.02 18.18 3.30
N ASP A 118 24.93 19.21 2.46
CA ASP A 118 25.80 20.41 2.47
C ASP A 118 25.05 21.64 1.90
#